data_AF-A0A0C2CTK7-F1
#
_entry.id   AF-A0A0C2CTK7-F1
#
_cell.length_a   1.000
_cell.length_b   1.000
_cell.length_c   1.000
_cell.angle_alpha   90.00
_cell.angle_beta   90.00
_cell.angle_gamma   90.00
#
_symmetry.space_group_name_H-M   'P 1'
#
loop_
_entity.id
_entity.type
_entity.pdbx_description
1 polymer ?
#
loop_
_entity_poly.entity_id
_entity_poly.type
_entity_poly.pdbx_seq_one_letter_code
_entity_poly.pdbx_strand_id
1 'polypeptide(L)'
;INLTTVELDPEVFSLALDWFHLVETPTNRVVIGDGIEFIREASRKGDKYKVILVDACYDEIRPVCCPVEGFIDPETFEDIGNILDEDDCYILAIFNVLFVVA
;
A
#
# COMPACT_ATOMS: atom_id res chain seq x y z
N ILE A 1 9.88 13.26 3.01
CA ILE A 1 9.32 12.06 2.34
C ILE A 1 7.88 12.41 1.98
N ASN A 2 7.45 12.15 0.73
CA ASN A 2 6.06 12.32 0.33
C ASN A 2 5.40 10.93 0.32
N LEU A 3 4.57 10.66 1.32
CA LEU A 3 3.97 9.36 1.59
C LEU A 3 2.47 9.40 1.29
N THR A 4 2.00 8.39 0.58
CA THR A 4 0.59 8.11 0.37
C THR A 4 0.36 6.68 0.82
N THR A 5 -0.45 6.50 1.87
CA THR A 5 -0.93 5.19 2.29
C THR A 5 -2.30 4.98 1.66
N VAL A 6 -2.55 3.80 1.12
CA VAL A 6 -3.89 3.38 0.68
C VAL A 6 -4.36 2.30 1.65
N GLU A 7 -5.45 2.58 2.36
CA GLU A 7 -6.03 1.70 3.38
C GLU A 7 -7.45 1.31 2.96
N LEU A 8 -7.77 0.03 3.03
CA LEU A 8 -9.07 -0.48 2.62
C LEU A 8 -10.13 -0.22 3.72
N ASP A 9 -9.75 -0.39 4.99
CA ASP A 9 -10.67 -0.30 6.11
C ASP A 9 -10.61 1.09 6.81
N PRO A 10 -11.68 1.91 6.72
CA PRO A 10 -11.74 3.19 7.41
C PRO A 10 -11.63 3.10 8.94
N GLU A 11 -11.95 1.96 9.55
CA GLU A 11 -11.83 1.76 10.99
C GLU A 11 -10.35 1.62 11.40
N VAL A 12 -9.50 0.99 10.58
CA VAL A 12 -8.05 0.92 10.80
C VAL A 12 -7.44 2.33 10.75
N PHE A 13 -7.88 3.16 9.79
CA PHE A 13 -7.46 4.55 9.73
C PHE A 13 -7.90 5.36 10.96
N SER A 14 -9.14 5.19 11.41
CA SER A 14 -9.66 5.84 12.61
C SER A 14 -8.87 5.44 13.85
N LEU A 15 -8.55 4.14 13.99
CA LEU A 15 -7.69 3.62 15.06
C LEU A 15 -6.28 4.24 15.00
N ALA A 16 -5.71 4.38 13.80
CA ALA A 16 -4.39 4.99 13.61
C ALA A 16 -4.34 6.46 14.06
N LEU A 17 -5.39 7.23 13.77
CA LEU A 17 -5.53 8.62 14.20
C LEU A 17 -5.69 8.73 15.72
N ASP A 18 -6.60 7.95 16.30
CA ASP A 18 -7.01 8.09 17.70
C ASP A 18 -5.97 7.50 18.67
N TRP A 19 -5.30 6.42 18.28
CA TRP A 19 -4.50 5.60 19.21
C TRP A 19 -3.04 5.46 18.83
N PHE A 20 -2.69 5.59 17.55
CA PHE A 20 -1.30 5.44 17.07
C PHE A 20 -0.66 6.77 16.64
N HIS A 21 -1.32 7.89 16.91
CA HIS A 21 -0.82 9.24 16.66
C HIS A 21 -0.42 9.48 15.20
N LEU A 22 -1.14 8.86 14.26
CA LEU A 22 -1.03 9.21 12.86
C LEU A 22 -1.43 10.69 12.68
N VAL A 23 -0.59 11.43 11.96
CA VAL A 23 -0.87 12.83 11.60
C VAL A 23 -0.76 12.98 10.10
N GLU A 24 -1.87 13.33 9.47
CA GLU A 24 -1.86 13.73 8.07
C GLU A 24 -1.19 15.10 7.91
N THR A 25 -0.39 15.24 6.85
CA THR A 25 0.32 16.46 6.48
C THR A 25 0.29 16.59 4.96
N PRO A 26 0.68 17.74 4.37
CA PRO A 26 0.77 17.87 2.91
C PRO A 26 1.67 16.83 2.22
N THR A 27 2.57 16.18 2.97
CA THR A 27 3.48 15.14 2.47
C THR A 27 3.25 13.77 3.11
N ASN A 28 2.18 13.59 3.89
CA ASN A 28 1.79 12.30 4.47
C ASN A 28 0.27 12.23 4.48
N ARG A 29 -0.32 11.47 3.58
CA ARG A 29 -1.78 11.38 3.45
C ARG A 29 -2.23 9.93 3.40
N VAL A 30 -3.45 9.68 3.88
CA VAL A 30 -4.12 8.38 3.75
C VAL A 30 -5.28 8.51 2.78
N VAL A 31 -5.37 7.55 1.86
CA VAL A 31 -6.48 7.39 0.94
C VAL A 31 -7.25 6.15 1.36
N ILE A 32 -8.52 6.31 1.71
CA ILE A 32 -9.39 5.17 1.98
C ILE A 32 -9.91 4.61 0.65
N GLY A 33 -9.60 3.36 0.36
CA GLY A 33 -10.02 2.70 -0.88
C GLY A 33 -9.26 1.42 -1.18
N ASP A 34 -9.65 0.77 -2.29
CA ASP A 34 -8.99 -0.44 -2.77
C ASP A 34 -7.61 -0.11 -3.38
N GLY A 35 -6.57 -0.74 -2.86
CA GLY A 35 -5.19 -0.53 -3.31
C GLY A 35 -4.94 -0.97 -4.76
N ILE A 36 -5.62 -2.01 -5.24
CA ILE A 36 -5.52 -2.49 -6.63
C ILE A 36 -6.16 -1.48 -7.57
N GLU A 37 -7.34 -0.96 -7.23
CA GLU A 37 -7.98 0.10 -8.02
C GLU A 37 -7.13 1.38 -8.04
N PHE A 38 -6.53 1.74 -6.91
CA PHE A 38 -5.63 2.88 -6.82
C PHE A 38 -4.40 2.73 -7.74
N ILE A 39 -3.76 1.55 -7.71
CA ILE A 39 -2.60 1.23 -8.56
C ILE A 39 -2.99 1.31 -10.05
N ARG A 40 -4.11 0.71 -10.43
CA ARG A 40 -4.61 0.74 -11.82
C ARG A 40 -4.85 2.16 -12.31
N GLU A 41 -5.48 3.00 -11.48
CA GLU A 41 -5.73 4.40 -11.82
C GLU A 41 -4.46 5.24 -11.87
N ALA A 42 -3.49 4.98 -10.99
CA ALA A 42 -2.17 5.62 -11.01
C ALA A 42 -1.40 5.25 -12.29
N SER A 43 -1.44 3.98 -12.68
CA SER A 43 -0.84 3.46 -13.93
C SER A 43 -1.47 4.16 -15.14
N ARG A 44 -2.80 4.26 -15.18
CA ARG A 44 -3.53 4.97 -16.24
C ARG A 44 -3.19 6.46 -16.34
N LYS A 45 -2.91 7.11 -15.22
CA LYS A 45 -2.54 8.54 -15.16
C LYS A 45 -1.06 8.78 -15.47
N GLY A 46 -0.22 7.75 -15.42
CA GLY A 46 1.23 7.88 -15.53
C GLY A 46 1.87 8.43 -14.26
N ASP A 47 1.25 8.23 -13.09
CA ASP A 47 1.84 8.61 -11.80
C ASP A 47 3.11 7.77 -11.54
N LYS A 48 4.10 8.35 -10.86
CA LYS A 48 5.37 7.69 -10.56
C LYS A 48 5.72 7.75 -9.08
N TYR A 49 6.18 6.62 -8.55
CA TYR A 49 6.60 6.43 -7.18
C TYR A 49 8.02 5.87 -7.13
N LYS A 50 8.83 6.39 -6.21
CA LYS A 50 10.20 5.89 -6.02
C LYS A 50 10.26 4.55 -5.29
N VAL A 51 9.30 4.34 -4.38
CA VAL A 51 9.19 3.14 -3.54
C VAL A 51 7.71 2.80 -3.44
N ILE A 52 7.41 1.51 -3.57
CA ILE A 52 6.08 0.96 -3.40
C ILE A 52 6.19 -0.16 -2.35
N LEU A 53 5.36 -0.05 -1.31
CA LEU A 53 5.22 -1.05 -0.26
C LEU A 53 3.81 -1.63 -0.37
N VAL A 54 3.72 -2.96 -0.44
CA VAL A 54 2.45 -3.67 -0.42
C VAL A 54 2.40 -4.52 0.84
N ASP A 55 1.55 -4.12 1.77
CA ASP A 55 1.30 -4.78 3.06
C ASP A 55 -0.21 -4.91 3.28
N ALA A 56 -0.85 -5.66 2.40
CA ALA A 56 -2.29 -5.93 2.44
C ALA A 56 -2.48 -7.44 2.56
N CYS A 57 -2.95 -7.92 3.71
CA CYS A 57 -3.07 -9.34 4.02
C CYS A 57 -4.53 -9.75 4.21
N TYR A 58 -4.82 -11.05 4.14
CA TYR A 58 -6.08 -11.59 4.65
C TYR A 58 -6.04 -11.70 6.19
N ASP A 59 -7.18 -11.50 6.85
CA ASP A 59 -7.31 -11.73 8.31
C ASP A 59 -7.36 -13.23 8.70
N GLU A 60 -7.37 -14.10 7.69
CA GLU A 60 -7.50 -15.55 7.83
C GLU A 60 -6.21 -16.27 7.43
N ILE A 61 -5.94 -17.42 8.06
CA ILE A 61 -4.82 -18.28 7.65
C ILE A 61 -5.11 -18.89 6.28
N ARG A 62 -4.32 -18.50 5.28
CA ARG A 62 -4.40 -18.99 3.90
C ARG A 62 -3.02 -19.42 3.38
N PRO A 63 -2.94 -20.28 2.34
CA PRO A 63 -1.66 -20.65 1.73
C PRO A 63 -0.84 -19.45 1.26
N VAL A 64 -1.51 -18.43 0.73
CA VAL A 64 -0.97 -17.08 0.51
C VAL A 64 -1.80 -16.12 1.33
N CYS A 65 -1.25 -15.71 2.48
CA CYS A 65 -1.91 -14.79 3.40
C CYS A 65 -1.58 -13.33 3.09
N CYS A 66 -0.34 -13.05 2.66
CA CYS A 66 0.14 -11.70 2.41
C CYS A 66 1.24 -11.64 1.33
N PRO A 67 1.18 -10.70 0.38
CA PRO A 67 0.03 -9.84 0.13
C PRO A 67 -1.17 -10.64 -0.40
N VAL A 68 -2.38 -10.06 -0.38
CA VAL A 68 -3.56 -10.69 -1.00
C VAL A 68 -3.29 -10.92 -2.48
N GLU A 69 -3.82 -12.01 -3.01
CA GLU A 69 -3.45 -12.54 -4.34
C GLU A 69 -3.66 -11.52 -5.48
N GLY A 70 -4.60 -10.58 -5.33
CA GLY A 70 -4.83 -9.54 -6.32
C GLY A 70 -3.63 -8.60 -6.58
N PHE A 71 -2.69 -8.47 -5.63
CA PHE A 71 -1.46 -7.70 -5.84
C PHE A 71 -0.34 -8.47 -6.57
N ILE A 72 -0.44 -9.80 -6.64
CA ILE A 72 0.48 -10.66 -7.39
C ILE A 72 -0.14 -11.16 -8.70
N ASP A 73 -1.38 -10.75 -8.98
CA ASP A 73 -2.00 -10.95 -10.29
C ASP A 73 -1.16 -10.26 -11.38
N PRO A 74 -0.93 -10.92 -12.54
CA PRO A 74 -0.09 -10.35 -13.59
C PRO A 74 -0.48 -8.95 -14.05
N GLU A 75 -1.79 -8.63 -14.11
CA GLU A 75 -2.25 -7.30 -14.57
C GLU A 75 -1.90 -6.24 -13.53
N THR A 76 -2.20 -6.49 -12.25
CA THR A 76 -1.84 -5.58 -11.16
C THR A 76 -0.33 -5.43 -11.04
N PHE A 77 0.42 -6.52 -11.23
CA PHE A 77 1.88 -6.51 -11.13
C PHE A 77 2.51 -5.68 -12.26
N GLU A 78 1.94 -5.74 -13.47
CA GLU A 78 2.33 -4.85 -14.58
C GLU A 78 2.02 -3.39 -14.26
N ASP A 79 0.84 -3.09 -13.70
CA ASP A 79 0.49 -1.74 -13.26
C ASP A 79 1.45 -1.20 -12.19
N ILE A 80 1.86 -2.03 -11.22
CA ILE A 80 2.89 -1.68 -10.22
C ILE A 80 4.21 -1.30 -10.92
N GLY A 81 4.63 -2.09 -11.92
CA GLY A 81 5.82 -1.80 -12.71
C GLY A 81 5.70 -0.46 -13.47
N ASN A 82 4.52 -0.18 -14.03
CA ASN A 82 4.26 1.05 -14.78
C ASN A 82 4.30 2.30 -13.90
N ILE A 83 3.98 2.20 -12.61
CA ILE A 83 4.01 3.35 -11.68
C ILE A 83 5.32 3.48 -10.91
N LEU A 84 6.28 2.58 -11.11
CA LEU A 84 7.58 2.66 -10.47
C LEU A 84 8.51 3.59 -11.27
N ASP A 85 9.27 4.42 -10.56
CA ASP A 85 10.26 5.32 -11.13
C ASP A 85 11.54 4.56 -11.52
N GLU A 86 12.13 4.90 -12.67
CA GLU A 86 13.21 4.11 -13.30
C GLU A 86 14.58 4.32 -12.66
N ASP A 87 14.77 5.43 -11.93
CA ASP A 87 16.10 5.90 -11.55
C ASP A 87 16.64 5.35 -10.21
N ASP A 88 15.82 4.71 -9.35
CA ASP A 88 16.25 4.15 -8.05
C ASP A 88 15.24 3.12 -7.49
N CYS A 89 14.96 2.08 -8.27
CA CYS A 89 13.87 1.13 -8.04
C CYS A 89 14.12 0.16 -6.85
N TYR A 90 13.28 0.28 -5.81
CA TYR A 90 13.12 -0.74 -4.76
C TYR A 90 11.63 -1.08 -4.57
N ILE A 91 11.20 -2.23 -5.10
CA ILE A 91 9.95 -2.88 -4.66
C ILE A 91 10.30 -3.68 -3.42
N LEU A 92 9.82 -3.26 -2.25
CA LEU A 92 9.94 -4.04 -1.04
C LEU A 92 8.56 -4.60 -0.69
N ALA A 93 8.34 -5.86 -1.05
CA ALA A 93 7.28 -6.66 -0.45
C ALA A 93 7.73 -6.99 0.98
N ILE A 94 7.22 -6.24 1.97
CA ILE A 94 7.48 -6.54 3.37
C ILE A 94 6.57 -7.71 3.74
N PHE A 95 7.16 -8.89 3.84
CA PHE A 95 6.53 -10.02 4.51
C PHE A 95 6.65 -9.79 6.02
N ASN A 96 5.69 -9.07 6.60
CA ASN A 96 5.52 -8.83 8.05
C ASN A 96 6.69 -8.19 8.80
N VAL A 97 6.50 -6.94 9.25
CA VAL A 97 6.92 -6.54 10.60
C VAL A 97 5.84 -5.63 11.22
N LEU A 98 4.76 -6.21 11.72
CA LEU A 98 3.93 -5.54 12.73
C LEU A 98 4.50 -5.90 14.10
N PHE A 99 5.39 -5.05 14.64
CA PHE A 99 5.57 -4.99 16.08
C PHE A 99 4.47 -4.08 16.64
N VAL A 100 3.34 -4.66 17.07
CA VAL A 100 2.52 -3.97 18.07
C VAL A 100 3.29 -4.07 19.39
N VAL A 101 4.16 -3.10 19.66
CA VAL A 101 4.64 -2.89 21.02
C VAL A 101 3.59 -2.03 21.71
N ALA A 102 2.81 -2.66 22.58
CA ALA A 102 2.17 -2.04 23.72
C ALA A 102 2.66 -2.73 24.99
#